data_AF-A0A084SUX0-F1
#
_entry.id   AF-A0A084SUX0-F1
#
_cell.length_a   1.000
_cell.length_b   1.000
_cell.length_c   1.000
_cell.angle_alpha   90.00
_cell.angle_beta   90.00
_cell.angle_gamma   90.00
#
_symmetry.space_group_name_H-M   'P 1'
#
loop_
_entity.id
_entity.type
_entity.pdbx_description
1 polymer ?
#
loop_
_entity_poly.entity_id
_entity_poly.type
_entity_poly.pdbx_seq_one_letter_code
_entity_poly.pdbx_strand_id
1 'polypeptide(L)'
;MALREEQILRYSRQILLREVGGRGQEKLLAGGVRLKATGTAGLTAAAYVAAGGTAVEAGPESLVPGAEGFLVKADEVGRPGPEVLARVLPDVNADALPARGTGRLAELPAAWDGEGPWVALGGDGTRGVVVFRGTTGCPGCFEATTAGLGAPPSGALGVGLGALGALILQRLLLGMEPVLGARGWDAPGMLTDLPVRRCGRCG
;
A
#
# COMPACT_ATOMS: atom_id res chain seq x y z
N MET A 1 -3.00 21.54 6.07
CA MET A 1 -2.19 22.07 7.19
C MET A 1 -0.86 22.46 6.58
N ALA A 2 -0.32 23.65 6.90
CA ALA A 2 0.99 24.02 6.39
C ALA A 2 2.09 23.09 6.94
N LEU A 3 3.07 22.75 6.10
CA LEU A 3 4.22 21.93 6.49
C LEU A 3 5.11 22.67 7.49
N ARG A 4 5.61 21.96 8.51
CA ARG A 4 6.66 22.46 9.41
C ARG A 4 8.02 22.43 8.71
N GLU A 5 8.99 23.21 9.18
CA GLU A 5 10.34 23.25 8.60
C GLU A 5 11.02 21.86 8.55
N GLU A 6 10.92 21.09 9.64
CA GLU A 6 11.42 19.72 9.70
C GLU A 6 10.76 18.80 8.65
N GLN A 7 9.47 19.00 8.38
CA GLN A 7 8.74 18.24 7.36
C GLN A 7 9.18 18.66 5.95
N ILE A 8 9.41 19.96 5.72
CA ILE A 8 9.93 20.45 4.44
C ILE A 8 11.29 19.82 4.14
N LEU A 9 12.19 19.76 5.14
CA LEU A 9 13.50 19.13 4.99
C LEU A 9 13.37 17.61 4.75
N ARG A 10 12.57 16.91 5.56
CA ARG A 10 12.35 15.46 5.45
C ARG A 10 11.78 15.06 4.08
N TYR A 11 10.75 15.76 3.61
CA TYR A 11 10.05 15.45 2.36
C TYR A 11 10.58 16.25 1.16
N SER A 12 11.71 16.94 1.30
CA SER A 12 12.28 17.81 0.25
C SER A 12 12.33 17.15 -1.13
N ARG A 13 12.78 15.89 -1.20
CA ARG A 13 12.84 15.14 -2.47
C ARG A 13 11.48 14.94 -3.13
N GLN A 14 10.42 14.75 -2.35
CA GLN A 14 9.05 14.61 -2.86
C GLN A 14 8.45 15.97 -3.20
N ILE A 15 8.67 16.98 -2.35
CA ILE A 15 8.20 18.36 -2.56
C ILE A 15 8.78 18.97 -3.84
N LEU A 16 10.02 18.63 -4.20
CA LEU A 16 10.65 19.09 -5.44
C LEU A 16 10.00 18.52 -6.72
N LEU A 17 9.25 17.42 -6.63
CA LEU A 17 8.53 16.86 -7.78
C LEU A 17 7.35 17.76 -8.13
N ARG A 18 7.26 18.15 -9.41
CA ARG A 18 6.23 19.08 -9.91
C ARG A 18 4.82 18.57 -9.66
N GLU A 19 4.62 17.27 -9.77
CA GLU A 19 3.35 16.58 -9.59
C GLU A 19 2.93 16.42 -8.11
N VAL A 20 3.87 16.51 -7.17
CA VAL A 20 3.60 16.44 -5.73
C VAL A 20 3.56 17.84 -5.14
N GLY A 21 4.69 18.56 -5.12
CA GLY A 21 4.80 19.86 -4.49
C GLY A 21 4.51 19.85 -2.98
N GLY A 22 4.53 21.02 -2.36
CA GLY A 22 4.14 21.15 -0.95
C GLY A 22 2.68 20.72 -0.71
N ARG A 23 1.76 21.08 -1.61
CA ARG A 23 0.34 20.73 -1.50
C ARG A 23 0.09 19.22 -1.58
N GLY A 24 0.83 18.49 -2.42
CA GLY A 24 0.74 17.04 -2.49
C GLY A 24 1.26 16.41 -1.19
N GLN A 25 2.37 16.91 -0.65
CA GLN A 25 2.87 16.42 0.64
C GLN A 25 1.87 16.66 1.78
N GLU A 26 1.23 17.83 1.82
CA GLU A 26 0.16 18.11 2.79
C GLU A 26 -1.00 17.12 2.67
N LYS A 27 -1.36 16.71 1.45
CA LYS A 27 -2.38 15.67 1.21
C LYS A 27 -1.95 14.30 1.70
N LEU A 28 -0.69 13.91 1.49
CA LEU A 28 -0.16 12.63 1.99
C LEU A 28 -0.17 12.59 3.52
N LEU A 29 0.27 13.66 4.18
CA LEU A 29 0.25 13.81 5.64
C LEU A 29 -1.16 13.85 6.23
N ALA A 30 -2.12 14.43 5.51
CA ALA A 30 -3.52 14.43 5.91
C ALA A 30 -4.24 13.11 5.59
N GLY A 31 -3.60 12.23 4.82
CA GLY A 31 -4.13 10.94 4.44
C GLY A 31 -3.87 9.85 5.49
N GLY A 32 -4.26 8.63 5.13
CA GLY A 32 -4.02 7.46 5.96
C GLY A 32 -4.49 6.20 5.28
N VAL A 33 -3.90 5.08 5.68
CA VAL A 33 -4.23 3.75 5.16
C VAL A 33 -4.48 2.77 6.30
N ARG A 34 -5.55 2.00 6.17
CA ARG A 34 -5.74 0.76 6.93
C ARG A 34 -5.04 -0.38 6.21
N LEU A 35 -4.06 -0.97 6.87
CA LEU A 35 -3.23 -2.06 6.37
C LEU A 35 -3.75 -3.39 6.89
N LYS A 36 -4.18 -4.28 5.99
CA LYS A 36 -4.48 -5.67 6.31
C LYS A 36 -3.44 -6.56 5.64
N ALA A 37 -2.30 -6.70 6.29
CA ALA A 37 -1.20 -7.48 5.75
C ALA A 37 -0.30 -8.00 6.87
N THR A 38 0.22 -9.20 6.65
CA THR A 38 1.04 -9.92 7.63
C THR A 38 2.35 -10.41 7.04
N GLY A 39 2.49 -10.41 5.72
CA GLY A 39 3.67 -10.88 5.00
C GLY A 39 4.60 -9.77 4.52
N THR A 40 5.68 -10.17 3.87
CA THR A 40 6.75 -9.27 3.40
C THR A 40 6.23 -8.13 2.52
N ALA A 41 5.23 -8.38 1.66
CA ALA A 41 4.77 -7.41 0.68
C ALA A 41 4.05 -6.25 1.36
N GLY A 42 3.07 -6.53 2.21
CA GLY A 42 2.35 -5.48 2.91
C GLY A 42 3.18 -4.79 3.99
N LEU A 43 4.12 -5.48 4.65
CA LEU A 43 5.06 -4.84 5.58
C LEU A 43 6.04 -3.91 4.84
N THR A 44 6.50 -4.32 3.65
CA THR A 44 7.28 -3.42 2.79
C THR A 44 6.45 -2.21 2.38
N ALA A 45 5.18 -2.42 2.00
CA ALA A 45 4.29 -1.33 1.67
C ALA A 45 4.11 -0.37 2.85
N ALA A 46 3.90 -0.89 4.07
CA ALA A 46 3.78 -0.10 5.29
C ALA A 46 4.97 0.84 5.50
N ALA A 47 6.19 0.33 5.33
CA ALA A 47 7.40 1.13 5.49
C ALA A 47 7.48 2.27 4.47
N TYR A 48 7.20 2.01 3.19
CA TYR A 48 7.26 3.05 2.15
C TYR A 48 6.12 4.07 2.26
N VAL A 49 4.93 3.62 2.66
CA VAL A 49 3.79 4.51 2.92
C VAL A 49 4.12 5.45 4.08
N ALA A 50 4.62 4.91 5.19
CA ALA A 50 5.04 5.70 6.34
C ALA A 50 6.21 6.64 6.00
N ALA A 51 7.22 6.15 5.27
CA ALA A 51 8.35 6.98 4.84
C ALA A 51 7.93 8.17 3.95
N GLY A 52 6.88 8.02 3.15
CA GLY A 52 6.28 9.13 2.38
C GLY A 52 5.37 10.06 3.17
N GLY A 53 5.26 9.86 4.48
CA GLY A 53 4.46 10.70 5.37
C GLY A 53 2.97 10.39 5.35
N THR A 54 2.55 9.25 4.80
CA THR A 54 1.16 8.79 4.91
C THR A 54 1.01 7.89 6.11
N ALA A 55 0.00 8.14 6.95
CA ALA A 55 -0.15 7.39 8.18
C ALA A 55 -0.64 5.95 7.94
N VAL A 56 -0.13 4.99 8.71
CA VAL A 56 -0.46 3.57 8.60
C VAL A 56 -1.14 3.08 9.87
N GLU A 57 -2.34 2.53 9.75
CA GLU A 57 -3.05 1.82 10.80
C GLU A 57 -3.08 0.34 10.47
N ALA A 58 -2.44 -0.48 11.30
CA ALA A 58 -2.39 -1.92 11.13
C ALA A 58 -3.69 -2.60 11.58
N GLY A 59 -4.16 -3.56 10.79
CA GLY A 59 -5.25 -4.46 11.13
C GLY A 59 -4.87 -5.47 12.21
N PRO A 60 -5.86 -6.18 12.81
CA PRO A 60 -5.67 -6.97 14.02
C PRO A 60 -4.86 -8.26 13.83
N GLU A 61 -4.39 -8.53 12.61
CA GLU A 61 -3.72 -9.79 12.28
C GLU A 61 -2.33 -9.92 12.93
N SER A 62 -1.97 -11.14 13.33
CA SER A 62 -0.61 -11.46 13.79
C SER A 62 0.35 -11.67 12.63
N LEU A 63 1.62 -11.35 12.84
CA LEU A 63 2.69 -11.56 11.86
C LEU A 63 2.87 -13.06 11.58
N VAL A 64 2.96 -13.43 10.31
CA VAL A 64 3.07 -14.82 9.87
C VAL A 64 4.52 -15.19 9.51
N PRO A 65 4.89 -16.48 9.42
CA PRO A 65 6.20 -16.86 8.90
C PRO A 65 6.47 -16.24 7.52
N GLY A 66 7.65 -15.65 7.33
CA GLY A 66 8.00 -14.86 6.14
C GLY A 66 7.69 -13.36 6.29
N ALA A 67 7.15 -12.92 7.43
CA ALA A 67 7.00 -11.49 7.76
C ALA A 67 8.34 -10.79 8.00
N GLU A 68 9.35 -11.55 8.43
CA GLU A 68 10.66 -11.01 8.76
C GLU A 68 11.33 -10.32 7.57
N GLY A 69 12.01 -9.20 7.84
CA GLY A 69 12.61 -8.36 6.82
C GLY A 69 13.25 -7.12 7.43
N PHE A 70 13.30 -6.03 6.66
CA PHE A 70 13.93 -4.80 7.11
C PHE A 70 13.09 -4.02 8.14
N LEU A 71 11.77 -4.23 8.17
CA LEU A 71 10.86 -3.55 9.10
C LEU A 71 10.57 -4.38 10.37
N VAL A 72 10.50 -5.70 10.21
CA VAL A 72 10.11 -6.67 11.25
C VAL A 72 11.22 -7.68 11.43
N LYS A 73 11.62 -7.92 12.68
CA LYS A 73 12.67 -8.89 13.01
C LYS A 73 12.11 -10.30 13.10
N ALA A 74 12.98 -11.29 12.95
CA ALA A 74 12.58 -12.70 12.98
C ALA A 74 11.96 -13.13 14.33
N ASP A 75 12.37 -12.53 15.45
CA ASP A 75 11.83 -12.80 16.80
C ASP A 75 10.49 -12.10 17.08
N GLU A 76 10.00 -11.30 16.14
CA GLU A 76 8.70 -10.63 16.19
C GLU A 76 7.61 -11.42 15.45
N VAL A 77 7.99 -12.42 14.64
CA VAL A 77 7.05 -13.32 13.96
C VAL A 77 6.12 -13.99 14.99
N GLY A 78 4.82 -14.05 14.69
CA GLY A 78 3.77 -14.55 15.57
C GLY A 78 3.18 -13.51 16.54
N ARG A 79 3.81 -12.35 16.72
CA ARG A 79 3.27 -11.26 17.54
C ARG A 79 2.12 -10.52 16.84
N PRO A 80 1.24 -9.81 17.58
CA PRO A 80 0.22 -8.95 16.97
C PRO A 80 0.85 -7.87 16.08
N GLY A 81 0.45 -7.81 14.81
CA GLY A 81 0.94 -6.85 13.83
C GLY A 81 0.81 -5.39 14.28
N PRO A 82 -0.33 -4.95 14.86
CA PRO A 82 -0.48 -3.59 15.36
C PRO A 82 0.52 -3.19 16.41
N GLU A 83 0.83 -4.07 17.35
CA GLU A 83 1.77 -3.79 18.44
C GLU A 83 3.21 -3.65 17.92
N VAL A 84 3.58 -4.48 16.94
CA VAL A 84 4.90 -4.40 16.30
C VAL A 84 5.00 -3.14 15.46
N LEU A 85 4.01 -2.89 14.58
CA LEU A 85 4.02 -1.74 13.66
C LEU A 85 3.95 -0.40 14.39
N ALA A 86 3.17 -0.29 15.47
CA ALA A 86 3.13 0.92 16.29
C ALA A 86 4.48 1.25 16.94
N ARG A 87 5.34 0.24 17.18
CA ARG A 87 6.69 0.43 17.71
C ARG A 87 7.70 0.79 16.64
N VAL A 88 7.67 0.14 15.47
CA VAL A 88 8.74 0.28 14.45
C VAL A 88 8.49 1.39 13.43
N LEU A 89 7.24 1.74 13.14
CA LEU A 89 6.93 2.81 12.20
C LEU A 89 7.35 4.23 12.65
N PRO A 90 7.30 4.60 13.96
CA PRO A 90 7.86 5.88 14.41
C PRO A 90 9.35 6.04 14.08
N ASP A 91 10.13 4.94 14.13
CA ASP A 91 11.56 4.94 13.80
C ASP A 91 11.79 5.19 12.29
N VAL A 92 10.86 4.76 11.45
CA VAL A 92 10.85 5.07 10.01
C VAL A 92 10.47 6.54 9.81
N ASN A 93 9.33 6.94 10.38
CA ASN A 93 8.81 8.29 10.24
C ASN A 93 7.80 8.64 11.35
N ALA A 94 8.21 9.50 12.28
CA ALA A 94 7.36 9.99 13.37
C ALA A 94 6.13 10.79 12.91
N ASP A 95 6.11 11.34 11.70
CA ASP A 95 4.93 12.03 11.17
C ASP A 95 3.81 11.09 10.73
N ALA A 96 4.10 9.80 10.54
CA ALA A 96 3.20 8.83 9.90
C ALA A 96 2.24 8.11 10.88
N LEU A 97 1.90 8.73 12.02
CA LEU A 97 1.03 8.13 13.04
C LEU A 97 0.21 9.21 13.79
N PRO A 98 -1.00 8.90 14.30
CA PRO A 98 -1.91 7.78 13.99
C PRO A 98 -2.86 8.12 12.82
N ALA A 99 -3.37 7.09 12.13
CA ALA A 99 -4.08 7.27 10.85
C ALA A 99 -5.34 8.15 10.93
N ARG A 100 -5.46 9.02 9.91
CA ARG A 100 -6.68 9.77 9.59
C ARG A 100 -6.91 9.64 8.08
N GLY A 101 -7.56 8.56 7.64
CA GLY A 101 -7.76 8.37 6.20
C GLY A 101 -8.69 7.22 5.80
N THR A 102 -9.04 7.20 4.52
CA THR A 102 -9.98 6.24 3.90
C THR A 102 -9.27 5.17 3.07
N GLY A 103 -7.94 5.27 2.91
CA GLY A 103 -7.14 4.34 2.13
C GLY A 103 -7.17 2.94 2.74
N ARG A 104 -7.09 1.91 1.89
CA ARG A 104 -6.93 0.52 2.30
C ARG A 104 -5.88 -0.15 1.44
N LEU A 105 -4.98 -0.88 2.09
CA LEU A 105 -4.00 -1.72 1.44
C LEU A 105 -4.05 -3.09 2.11
N ALA A 106 -4.17 -4.15 1.32
CA ALA A 106 -4.27 -5.50 1.86
C ALA A 106 -3.60 -6.54 0.98
N GLU A 107 -3.05 -7.57 1.60
CA GLU A 107 -2.63 -8.80 0.92
C GLU A 107 -3.86 -9.67 0.64
N LEU A 108 -3.92 -10.28 -0.55
CA LEU A 108 -4.99 -11.21 -0.91
C LEU A 108 -4.79 -12.58 -0.24
N PRO A 109 -5.88 -13.30 0.08
CA PRO A 109 -7.28 -12.90 -0.03
C PRO A 109 -7.71 -11.90 1.05
N ALA A 110 -8.49 -10.89 0.67
CA ALA A 110 -9.02 -9.87 1.58
C ALA A 110 -10.45 -9.47 1.21
N ALA A 111 -11.20 -9.02 2.22
CA ALA A 111 -12.49 -8.37 2.03
C ALA A 111 -12.30 -6.84 1.94
N TRP A 112 -13.18 -6.18 1.19
CA TRP A 112 -13.04 -4.77 0.84
C TRP A 112 -14.34 -4.01 1.12
N ASP A 113 -14.20 -2.84 1.76
CA ASP A 113 -15.31 -1.96 2.12
C ASP A 113 -14.81 -0.51 2.30
N GLY A 114 -15.73 0.43 2.46
CA GLY A 114 -15.44 1.87 2.59
C GLY A 114 -15.13 2.58 1.27
N GLU A 115 -14.81 3.87 1.36
CA GLU A 115 -14.69 4.74 0.17
C GLU A 115 -13.43 4.44 -0.68
N GLY A 116 -12.33 4.06 -0.03
CA GLY A 116 -11.03 3.86 -0.67
C GLY A 116 -10.14 5.11 -0.65
N PRO A 117 -9.00 5.12 -1.38
CA PRO A 117 -8.62 4.15 -2.40
C PRO A 117 -8.30 2.76 -1.84
N TRP A 118 -8.40 1.73 -2.67
CA TRP A 118 -8.06 0.34 -2.35
C TRP A 118 -6.87 -0.13 -3.16
N VAL A 119 -5.94 -0.85 -2.53
CA VAL A 119 -4.78 -1.46 -3.18
C VAL A 119 -4.63 -2.90 -2.67
N ALA A 120 -4.90 -3.86 -3.55
CA ALA A 120 -4.71 -5.29 -3.30
C ALA A 120 -3.31 -5.73 -3.75
N LEU A 121 -2.60 -6.47 -2.90
CA LEU A 121 -1.35 -7.15 -3.22
C LEU A 121 -1.62 -8.65 -3.32
N GLY A 122 -1.43 -9.23 -4.49
CA GLY A 122 -1.62 -10.67 -4.70
C GLY A 122 -0.66 -11.23 -5.73
N GLY A 123 -0.96 -12.43 -6.21
CA GLY A 123 -0.21 -13.07 -7.28
C GLY A 123 -1.04 -14.12 -8.01
N ASP A 124 -0.59 -14.54 -9.18
CA ASP A 124 -1.19 -15.62 -9.98
C ASP A 124 -0.36 -16.91 -9.96
N GLY A 125 0.63 -16.98 -9.05
CA GLY A 125 1.54 -18.11 -8.87
C GLY A 125 2.90 -17.94 -9.56
N THR A 126 3.01 -17.06 -10.56
CA THR A 126 4.28 -16.78 -11.24
C THR A 126 4.77 -15.36 -11.03
N ARG A 127 3.86 -14.39 -10.92
CA ARG A 127 4.17 -12.97 -10.73
C ARG A 127 3.37 -12.34 -9.60
N GLY A 128 3.88 -11.22 -9.12
CA GLY A 128 3.11 -10.33 -8.25
C GLY A 128 2.08 -9.54 -9.06
N VAL A 129 0.93 -9.25 -8.46
CA VAL A 129 -0.12 -8.45 -9.08
C VAL A 129 -0.62 -7.42 -8.07
N VAL A 130 -0.61 -6.15 -8.46
CA VAL A 130 -1.29 -5.07 -7.74
C VAL A 130 -2.58 -4.73 -8.46
N VAL A 131 -3.72 -4.87 -7.80
CA VAL A 131 -5.01 -4.34 -8.30
C VAL A 131 -5.38 -3.14 -7.46
N PHE A 132 -5.83 -2.05 -8.08
CA PHE A 132 -6.10 -0.83 -7.35
C PHE A 132 -7.35 -0.11 -7.83
N ARG A 133 -8.00 0.61 -6.92
CA ARG A 133 -9.27 1.31 -7.13
C ARG A 133 -9.22 2.67 -6.45
N GLY A 134 -9.45 3.74 -7.20
CA GLY A 134 -9.73 5.07 -6.65
C GLY A 134 -11.15 5.18 -6.09
N THR A 135 -11.48 6.29 -5.43
CA THR A 135 -12.78 6.47 -4.76
C THR A 135 -13.99 6.37 -5.70
N THR A 136 -13.82 6.74 -6.97
CA THR A 136 -14.85 6.66 -8.03
C THR A 136 -14.77 5.38 -8.86
N GLY A 137 -13.80 4.50 -8.60
CA GLY A 137 -13.70 3.21 -9.28
C GLY A 137 -14.85 2.27 -8.93
N CYS A 138 -15.25 1.38 -9.83
CA CYS A 138 -16.32 0.42 -9.56
C CYS A 138 -15.83 -0.69 -8.61
N PRO A 139 -16.44 -0.88 -7.42
CA PRO A 139 -16.08 -1.96 -6.50
C PRO A 139 -16.21 -3.36 -7.13
N GLY A 140 -17.29 -3.62 -7.87
CA GLY A 140 -17.50 -4.91 -8.51
C GLY A 140 -16.47 -5.24 -9.59
N CYS A 141 -15.98 -4.26 -10.34
CA CYS A 141 -14.89 -4.48 -11.31
C CYS A 141 -13.56 -4.75 -10.60
N PHE A 142 -13.31 -4.10 -9.47
CA PHE A 142 -12.15 -4.41 -8.63
C PHE A 142 -12.22 -5.85 -8.12
N GLU A 143 -13.34 -6.25 -7.51
CA GLU A 143 -13.56 -7.62 -7.02
C GLU A 143 -13.42 -8.65 -8.14
N ALA A 144 -14.06 -8.42 -9.29
CA ALA A 144 -13.93 -9.29 -10.46
C ALA A 144 -12.48 -9.41 -10.94
N THR A 145 -11.69 -8.34 -10.86
CA THR A 145 -10.27 -8.34 -11.26
C THR A 145 -9.40 -9.09 -10.25
N THR A 146 -9.69 -8.96 -8.95
CA THR A 146 -9.00 -9.74 -7.91
C THR A 146 -9.44 -11.21 -7.87
N ALA A 147 -10.57 -11.56 -8.50
CA ALA A 147 -11.09 -12.92 -8.51
C ALA A 147 -10.12 -13.89 -9.21
N GLY A 148 -9.60 -14.86 -8.45
CA GLY A 148 -8.64 -15.85 -8.92
C GLY A 148 -7.17 -15.50 -8.66
N LEU A 149 -6.88 -14.33 -8.08
CA LEU A 149 -5.56 -14.04 -7.53
C LEU A 149 -5.42 -14.69 -6.14
N GLY A 150 -4.24 -15.25 -5.87
CA GLY A 150 -3.84 -15.78 -4.58
C GLY A 150 -2.99 -14.80 -3.77
N ALA A 151 -2.32 -15.34 -2.76
CA ALA A 151 -1.38 -14.61 -1.92
C ALA A 151 -0.23 -13.98 -2.74
N PRO A 152 0.32 -12.85 -2.29
CA PRO A 152 1.49 -12.26 -2.94
C PRO A 152 2.70 -13.22 -2.91
N PRO A 153 3.62 -13.11 -3.88
CA PRO A 153 4.88 -13.85 -3.86
C PRO A 153 5.73 -13.44 -2.64
N SER A 154 6.60 -14.35 -2.19
CA SER A 154 7.56 -14.10 -1.12
C SER A 154 8.89 -13.55 -1.65
N GLY A 155 9.82 -13.26 -0.73
CA GLY A 155 11.19 -12.85 -1.05
C GLY A 155 11.26 -11.53 -1.82
N ALA A 156 12.24 -11.40 -2.72
CA ALA A 156 12.49 -10.16 -3.45
C ALA A 156 11.31 -9.70 -4.32
N LEU A 157 10.54 -10.65 -4.87
CA LEU A 157 9.33 -10.33 -5.62
C LEU A 157 8.25 -9.73 -4.71
N GLY A 158 8.06 -10.27 -3.51
CA GLY A 158 7.15 -9.73 -2.50
C GLY A 158 7.55 -8.33 -2.05
N VAL A 159 8.84 -8.10 -1.81
CA VAL A 159 9.38 -6.76 -1.47
C VAL A 159 9.08 -5.76 -2.59
N GLY A 160 9.39 -6.11 -3.84
CA GLY A 160 9.12 -5.25 -4.99
C GLY A 160 7.63 -4.96 -5.18
N LEU A 161 6.77 -5.98 -5.00
CA LEU A 161 5.32 -5.83 -5.05
C LEU A 161 4.81 -4.87 -3.96
N GLY A 162 5.33 -4.98 -2.74
CA GLY A 162 5.01 -4.09 -1.64
C GLY A 162 5.37 -2.63 -1.92
N ALA A 163 6.58 -2.40 -2.44
CA ALA A 163 7.03 -1.07 -2.83
C ALA A 163 6.16 -0.47 -3.95
N LEU A 164 5.80 -1.27 -4.97
CA LEU A 164 4.88 -0.87 -6.02
C LEU A 164 3.48 -0.54 -5.47
N GLY A 165 2.98 -1.35 -4.54
CA GLY A 165 1.71 -1.11 -3.84
C GLY A 165 1.68 0.22 -3.08
N ALA A 166 2.74 0.51 -2.32
CA ALA A 166 2.89 1.79 -1.62
C ALA A 166 2.90 2.97 -2.59
N LEU A 167 3.66 2.86 -3.69
CA LEU A 167 3.72 3.89 -4.73
C LEU A 167 2.34 4.14 -5.33
N ILE A 168 1.62 3.09 -5.73
CA ILE A 168 0.28 3.19 -6.31
C ILE A 168 -0.70 3.83 -5.32
N LEU A 169 -0.66 3.44 -4.05
CA LEU A 169 -1.51 4.03 -3.01
C LEU A 169 -1.27 5.54 -2.87
N GLN A 170 -0.01 5.97 -2.73
CA GLN A 170 0.32 7.39 -2.61
C GLN A 170 -0.08 8.17 -3.85
N ARG A 171 0.11 7.59 -5.05
CA ARG A 171 -0.33 8.21 -6.30
C ARG A 171 -1.86 8.32 -6.38
N LEU A 172 -2.61 7.33 -5.89
CA LEU A 172 -4.08 7.41 -5.79
C LEU A 172 -4.54 8.52 -4.84
N LEU A 173 -3.91 8.65 -3.67
CA LEU A 173 -4.19 9.74 -2.71
C LEU A 173 -3.92 11.13 -3.32
N LEU A 174 -2.96 11.21 -4.25
CA LEU A 174 -2.63 12.44 -4.99
C LEU A 174 -3.49 12.65 -6.24
N GLY A 175 -4.31 11.67 -6.64
CA GLY A 175 -5.11 11.74 -7.87
C GLY A 175 -4.30 11.55 -9.16
N MET A 176 -3.18 10.80 -9.08
CA MET A 176 -2.23 10.56 -10.18
C MET A 176 -2.30 9.16 -10.79
N GLU A 177 -3.34 8.40 -10.46
CA GLU A 177 -3.63 7.07 -11.00
C GLU A 177 -5.02 7.03 -11.63
N PRO A 178 -5.26 6.12 -12.60
CA PRO A 178 -6.60 5.80 -13.04
C PRO A 178 -7.49 5.37 -11.88
N VAL A 179 -8.80 5.54 -12.04
CA VAL A 179 -9.80 5.18 -11.02
C VAL A 179 -9.89 3.67 -10.76
N LEU A 180 -9.37 2.84 -11.66
CA LEU A 180 -9.28 1.39 -11.53
C LEU A 180 -8.17 0.87 -12.45
N GLY A 181 -7.32 -0.02 -11.96
CA GLY A 181 -6.24 -0.61 -12.75
C GLY A 181 -5.67 -1.86 -12.11
N ALA A 182 -4.85 -2.57 -12.89
CA ALA A 182 -4.08 -3.72 -12.44
C ALA A 182 -2.70 -3.70 -13.08
N ARG A 183 -1.66 -4.02 -12.31
CA ARG A 183 -0.26 -4.09 -12.77
C ARG A 183 0.39 -5.38 -12.29
N GLY A 184 1.11 -6.04 -13.19
CA GLY A 184 1.98 -7.19 -12.91
C GLY A 184 3.39 -6.75 -12.52
N TRP A 185 4.01 -7.51 -11.64
CA TRP A 185 5.39 -7.36 -11.19
C TRP A 185 6.11 -8.70 -11.38
N ASP A 186 6.84 -8.81 -12.48
CA ASP A 186 7.54 -10.02 -12.90
C ASP A 186 9.03 -9.94 -12.53
N ALA A 187 9.66 -11.07 -12.19
CA ALA A 187 11.12 -11.10 -12.00
C ALA A 187 11.82 -10.86 -13.36
N PRO A 188 12.91 -10.07 -13.43
CA PRO A 188 13.67 -9.47 -12.32
C PRO A 188 13.26 -8.02 -11.94
N GLY A 189 12.05 -7.57 -12.26
CA GLY A 189 11.54 -6.23 -11.98
C GLY A 189 10.80 -5.59 -13.14
N MET A 190 10.12 -6.40 -13.97
CA MET A 190 9.37 -5.92 -15.12
C MET A 190 7.95 -5.57 -14.69
N LEU A 191 7.55 -4.32 -14.95
CA LEU A 191 6.20 -3.83 -14.71
C LEU A 191 5.35 -4.00 -15.97
N THR A 192 4.19 -4.63 -15.84
CA THR A 192 3.25 -4.83 -16.95
C THR A 192 1.87 -4.32 -16.60
N ASP A 193 1.21 -3.57 -17.48
CA ASP A 193 -0.20 -3.23 -17.28
C ASP A 193 -1.08 -4.46 -17.60
N LEU A 194 -2.05 -4.73 -16.74
CA LEU A 194 -2.95 -5.88 -16.86
C LEU A 194 -4.38 -5.43 -17.14
N PRO A 195 -5.15 -6.21 -17.91
CA PRO A 195 -6.54 -5.89 -18.16
C PRO A 195 -7.37 -5.98 -16.87
N VAL A 196 -8.25 -4.99 -16.68
CA VAL A 196 -9.27 -4.98 -15.62
C VAL A 196 -10.48 -5.78 -16.10
N ARG A 197 -10.98 -6.69 -15.25
CA ARG A 197 -12.21 -7.43 -15.53
C ARG A 197 -13.42 -6.57 -15.17
N ARG A 198 -14.45 -6.61 -16.01
CA ARG A 198 -15.72 -5.90 -15.78
C ARG A 198 -16.69 -6.79 -15.01
N CYS A 199 -17.39 -6.21 -14.05
CA CYS A 199 -18.53 -6.87 -13.42
C CYS A 199 -19.75 -6.85 -14.35
N GLY A 200 -20.77 -7.65 -14.04
CA GLY A 200 -21.99 -7.73 -14.87
C GLY A 200 -22.79 -6.43 -15.02
N ARG A 201 -22.48 -5.38 -14.25
CA ARG A 201 -23.10 -4.05 -14.39
C ARG A 201 -22.32 -3.09 -15.29
N CYS A 202 -21.06 -3.40 -15.61
CA CYS A 202 -20.16 -2.54 -16.40
C CYS A 202 -19.67 -3.23 -17.68
N GLY A 203 -20.13 -4.45 -17.93
CA GLY A 203 -19.85 -5.23 -19.14
C GLY A 203 -20.96 -5.13 -20.17
#